data_AF-A0A1Y1X1C3-F1
#
_entry.id   AF-A0A1Y1X1C3-F1
#
_cell.length_a   1.000
_cell.length_b   1.000
_cell.length_c   1.000
_cell.angle_alpha   90.00
_cell.angle_beta   90.00
_cell.angle_gamma   90.00
#
_symmetry.space_group_name_H-M   'P 1'
#
loop_
_entity.id
_entity.type
_entity.pdbx_description
1 polymer ?
#
loop_
_entity_poly.entity_id
_entity_poly.type
_entity_poly.pdbx_seq_one_letter_code
_entity_poly.pdbx_strand_id
1 'polypeptide(L)'
;MEEMTEIPPSIGELSELEYLSMYFMSVTDLPEELAKLKKLRELKIHRLEFVKIPPVIGELSELEKLTIRQNQVNDLNEIPEELFKLKKLKELCLEGVEIYHKIEIIPSSIGNLSELEILDISENEIKELPNELFQLKKLKRLNLNYNQIEVIPPSIKESTELEYLNLSGNNIKTLPDELYQLKNLKELYLSSNKIEEISPSIANLTELEKLTLYGNYIKELPDSINDLEKLEKPVNYQNKWEIEEENRQNEEEQSISPKKRLREFIIGMAVVIFFLVVFLALIVTGIFSVCKQISVKEPREPRK
;
A
#
# COMPACT_ATOMS: atom_id res chain seq x y z
N MET A 1 14.91 4.83 -31.37
CA MET A 1 13.84 5.83 -31.20
C MET A 1 14.26 6.64 -29.99
N GLU A 2 14.44 7.95 -30.14
CA GLU A 2 14.73 8.81 -28.99
C GLU A 2 13.53 8.72 -28.04
N GLU A 3 13.78 8.33 -26.80
CA GLU A 3 12.76 8.32 -25.76
C GLU A 3 12.38 9.78 -25.47
N MET A 4 11.08 10.09 -25.49
CA MET A 4 10.61 11.44 -25.18
C MET A 4 10.74 11.66 -23.67
N THR A 5 11.79 12.37 -23.27
CA THR A 5 12.13 12.66 -21.87
C THR A 5 11.45 13.93 -21.33
N GLU A 6 10.85 14.74 -22.20
CA GLU A 6 10.21 15.99 -21.83
C GLU A 6 8.95 16.22 -22.69
N ILE A 7 7.95 16.87 -22.10
CA ILE A 7 6.77 17.34 -22.83
C ILE A 7 7.09 18.72 -23.39
N PRO A 8 6.91 18.96 -24.70
CA PRO A 8 7.27 20.23 -25.29
C PRO A 8 6.39 21.37 -24.74
N PRO A 9 6.95 22.58 -24.53
CA PRO A 9 6.20 23.78 -24.12
C PRO A 9 4.99 24.11 -25.00
N SER A 10 4.99 23.68 -26.26
CA SER A 10 3.88 23.84 -27.21
C SER A 10 2.59 23.15 -26.75
N ILE A 11 2.63 22.25 -25.76
CA ILE A 11 1.42 21.69 -25.14
C ILE A 11 0.47 22.81 -24.66
N GLY A 12 1.00 23.93 -24.18
CA GLY A 12 0.20 25.06 -23.73
C GLY A 12 -0.55 25.82 -24.84
N GLU A 13 -0.28 25.52 -26.12
CA GLU A 13 -1.04 26.07 -27.25
C GLU A 13 -2.38 25.35 -27.46
N LEU A 14 -2.55 24.14 -26.88
CA LEU A 14 -3.78 23.35 -26.96
C LEU A 14 -4.87 23.88 -26.02
N SER A 15 -5.19 25.17 -26.10
CA SER A 15 -6.12 25.88 -25.19
C SER A 15 -7.54 25.30 -25.09
N GLU A 16 -7.95 24.50 -26.08
CA GLU A 16 -9.25 23.82 -26.12
C GLU A 16 -9.23 22.40 -25.52
N LEU A 17 -8.08 21.95 -25.00
CA LEU A 17 -7.93 20.60 -24.47
C LEU A 17 -8.69 20.44 -23.15
N GLU A 18 -9.65 19.51 -23.12
CA GLU A 18 -10.43 19.17 -21.92
C GLU A 18 -9.96 17.88 -21.24
N TYR A 19 -9.25 17.02 -21.97
CA TYR A 19 -8.74 15.74 -21.51
C TYR A 19 -7.30 15.56 -21.96
N LEU A 20 -6.40 15.28 -21.02
CA LEU A 20 -5.00 14.95 -21.30
C LEU A 20 -4.65 13.67 -20.56
N SER A 21 -4.15 12.69 -21.31
CA SER A 21 -3.66 11.44 -20.72
C SER A 21 -2.28 11.15 -21.25
N MET A 22 -1.36 10.93 -20.31
CA MET A 22 0.05 10.70 -20.57
C MET A 22 0.40 9.33 -20.01
N TYR A 23 0.87 8.45 -20.88
CA TYR A 23 1.26 7.08 -20.54
C TYR A 23 2.66 6.81 -21.06
N PHE A 24 3.46 6.05 -20.31
CA PHE A 24 4.73 5.47 -20.80
C PHE A 24 5.71 6.50 -21.35
N MET A 25 5.95 7.57 -20.62
CA MET A 25 6.98 8.52 -21.00
C MET A 25 8.05 8.53 -19.91
N SER A 26 9.33 8.55 -20.31
CA SER A 26 10.46 8.79 -19.41
C SER A 26 10.51 10.27 -18.99
N VAL A 27 9.35 10.90 -18.83
CA VAL A 27 9.20 12.31 -18.50
C VAL A 27 9.43 12.50 -17.02
N THR A 28 10.35 13.41 -16.72
CA THR A 28 10.78 13.73 -15.36
C THR A 28 10.10 14.99 -14.80
N ASP A 29 9.52 15.84 -15.65
CA ASP A 29 8.79 17.05 -15.24
C ASP A 29 7.70 17.48 -16.25
N LEU A 30 6.77 18.33 -15.80
CA LEU A 30 5.76 18.97 -16.65
C LEU A 30 6.16 20.42 -16.94
N PRO A 31 6.04 20.89 -18.20
CA PRO A 31 6.35 22.28 -18.54
C PRO A 31 5.36 23.25 -17.88
N GLU A 32 5.84 24.45 -17.50
CA GLU A 32 5.00 25.51 -16.92
C GLU A 32 3.84 25.91 -17.85
N GLU A 33 4.04 25.76 -19.17
CA GLU A 33 3.01 26.02 -20.18
C GLU A 33 1.76 25.15 -20.03
N LEU A 34 1.83 24.02 -19.31
CA LEU A 34 0.65 23.23 -18.98
C LEU A 34 -0.39 24.07 -18.23
N ALA A 35 0.03 25.06 -17.43
CA ALA A 35 -0.86 25.98 -16.75
C ALA A 35 -1.74 26.83 -17.68
N LYS A 36 -1.42 26.89 -18.99
CA LYS A 36 -2.23 27.59 -20.01
C LYS A 36 -3.48 26.81 -20.40
N LEU A 37 -3.57 25.53 -20.07
CA LEU A 37 -4.70 24.65 -20.40
C LEU A 37 -5.92 24.91 -19.50
N LYS A 38 -6.51 26.09 -19.61
CA LYS A 38 -7.60 26.55 -18.74
C LYS A 38 -8.95 25.85 -18.97
N LYS A 39 -9.06 24.95 -19.95
CA LYS A 39 -10.25 24.11 -20.16
C LYS A 39 -10.06 22.65 -19.72
N LEU A 40 -8.87 22.28 -19.26
CA LEU A 40 -8.54 20.92 -18.90
C LEU A 40 -9.36 20.48 -17.68
N ARG A 41 -10.19 19.45 -17.85
CA ARG A 41 -11.05 18.87 -16.81
C ARG A 41 -10.48 17.57 -16.27
N GLU A 42 -9.78 16.81 -17.09
CA GLU A 42 -9.25 15.51 -16.71
C GLU A 42 -7.78 15.38 -17.13
N LEU A 43 -6.94 15.07 -16.15
CA LEU A 43 -5.52 14.85 -16.31
C LEU A 43 -5.16 13.46 -15.76
N LYS A 44 -4.69 12.59 -16.65
CA LYS A 44 -4.20 11.26 -16.29
C LYS A 44 -2.72 11.17 -16.57
N ILE A 45 -1.98 10.76 -15.55
CA ILE A 45 -0.54 10.63 -15.57
C ILE A 45 -0.22 9.21 -15.13
N HIS A 46 0.27 8.39 -16.05
CA HIS A 46 0.62 7.01 -15.79
C HIS A 46 2.05 6.74 -16.22
N ARG A 47 2.82 6.09 -15.34
CA ARG A 47 4.18 5.60 -15.64
C ARG A 47 5.13 6.73 -16.08
N LEU A 48 5.21 7.79 -15.29
CA LEU A 48 6.24 8.83 -15.42
C LEU A 48 7.30 8.67 -14.32
N GLU A 49 8.49 9.23 -14.52
CA GLU A 49 9.64 9.14 -13.62
C GLU A 49 9.73 10.35 -12.66
N PHE A 50 8.59 10.93 -12.29
CA PHE A 50 8.56 12.13 -11.46
C PHE A 50 9.23 11.92 -10.11
N VAL A 51 10.11 12.85 -9.73
CA VAL A 51 10.65 12.88 -8.37
C VAL A 51 9.60 13.38 -7.37
N LYS A 52 8.72 14.26 -7.83
CA LYS A 52 7.65 14.89 -7.05
C LYS A 52 6.48 15.22 -7.98
N ILE A 53 5.28 15.33 -7.44
CA ILE A 53 4.15 15.88 -8.21
C ILE A 53 4.49 17.33 -8.60
N PRO A 54 4.50 17.68 -9.90
CA PRO A 54 4.85 19.02 -10.35
C PRO A 54 3.83 20.07 -9.85
N PRO A 55 4.28 21.16 -9.19
CA PRO A 55 3.39 22.20 -8.65
C PRO A 55 2.49 22.87 -9.70
N VAL A 56 2.91 22.86 -10.98
CA VAL A 56 2.13 23.41 -12.11
C VAL A 56 0.72 22.80 -12.22
N ILE A 57 0.53 21.57 -11.74
CA ILE A 57 -0.79 20.92 -11.70
C ILE A 57 -1.78 21.75 -10.88
N GLY A 58 -1.33 22.43 -9.81
CA GLY A 58 -2.16 23.31 -8.99
C GLY A 58 -2.70 24.56 -9.70
N GLU A 59 -2.18 24.89 -10.89
CA GLU A 59 -2.63 26.04 -11.69
C GLU A 59 -3.77 25.69 -12.68
N LEU A 60 -4.15 24.41 -12.75
CA LEU A 60 -5.23 23.88 -13.58
C LEU A 60 -6.59 24.05 -12.89
N SER A 61 -7.02 25.30 -12.72
CA SER A 61 -8.20 25.66 -11.90
C SER A 61 -9.53 25.02 -12.31
N GLU A 62 -9.65 24.53 -13.55
CA GLU A 62 -10.85 23.84 -14.06
C GLU A 62 -10.79 22.31 -13.93
N LEU A 63 -9.70 21.77 -13.37
CA LEU A 63 -9.51 20.32 -13.26
C LEU A 63 -10.54 19.71 -12.30
N GLU A 64 -11.24 18.69 -12.80
CA GLU A 64 -12.25 17.92 -12.07
C GLU A 64 -11.73 16.53 -11.70
N LYS A 65 -10.82 15.96 -12.50
CA LYS A 65 -10.30 14.61 -12.30
C LYS A 65 -8.79 14.59 -12.48
N LEU A 66 -8.09 14.07 -11.47
CA LEU A 66 -6.65 13.89 -11.50
C LEU A 66 -6.31 12.46 -11.10
N THR A 67 -5.63 11.76 -12.01
CA THR A 67 -5.04 10.45 -11.72
C THR A 67 -3.55 10.54 -11.93
N ILE A 68 -2.78 10.21 -10.90
CA ILE A 68 -1.33 10.06 -10.96
C ILE A 68 -1.02 8.65 -10.46
N ARG A 69 -0.41 7.83 -11.34
CA ARG A 69 0.03 6.48 -11.04
C ARG A 69 1.48 6.30 -11.49
N GLN A 70 2.39 6.12 -10.54
CA GLN A 70 3.82 5.92 -10.78
C GLN A 70 4.22 4.44 -10.76
N ASN A 71 5.15 4.04 -11.62
CA ASN A 71 5.55 2.63 -11.75
C ASN A 71 7.05 2.39 -11.57
N GLN A 72 7.89 3.43 -11.51
CA GLN A 72 9.34 3.28 -11.37
C GLN A 72 9.93 4.52 -10.68
N VAL A 73 10.83 4.23 -9.73
CA VAL A 73 11.93 5.06 -9.23
C VAL A 73 11.55 6.52 -8.99
N ASN A 74 11.06 6.87 -7.80
CA ASN A 74 11.48 8.06 -7.02
C ASN A 74 10.58 8.23 -5.79
N ASP A 75 11.15 8.82 -4.73
CA ASP A 75 10.55 9.04 -3.41
C ASP A 75 9.44 10.12 -3.44
N LEU A 76 8.27 9.81 -4.01
CA LEU A 76 7.08 10.64 -3.88
C LEU A 76 6.53 10.51 -2.45
N ASN A 77 7.18 11.22 -1.53
CA ASN A 77 6.91 11.13 -0.10
C ASN A 77 5.79 12.08 0.35
N GLU A 78 5.49 13.09 -0.46
CA GLU A 78 4.58 14.18 -0.10
C GLU A 78 3.67 14.59 -1.27
N ILE A 79 2.47 15.04 -0.91
CA ILE A 79 1.52 15.67 -1.83
C ILE A 79 1.76 17.19 -1.75
N PRO A 80 2.10 17.87 -2.87
CA PRO A 80 2.42 19.30 -2.84
C PRO A 80 1.18 20.13 -2.47
N GLU A 81 1.39 21.19 -1.68
CA GLU A 81 0.33 22.09 -1.21
C GLU A 81 -0.44 22.74 -2.37
N GLU A 82 0.21 22.95 -3.52
CA GLU A 82 -0.40 23.49 -4.73
C GLU A 82 -1.55 22.63 -5.25
N LEU A 83 -1.53 21.31 -5.03
CA LEU A 83 -2.61 20.41 -5.46
C LEU A 83 -3.93 20.78 -4.78
N PHE A 84 -3.89 21.28 -3.55
CA PHE A 84 -5.07 21.66 -2.76
C PHE A 84 -5.67 23.02 -3.15
N LYS A 85 -5.10 23.68 -4.17
CA LYS A 85 -5.70 24.86 -4.85
C LYS A 85 -6.81 24.46 -5.82
N LEU A 86 -6.90 23.19 -6.22
CA LEU A 86 -7.85 22.69 -7.21
C LEU A 86 -9.28 22.59 -6.68
N LYS A 87 -9.95 23.73 -6.52
CA LYS A 87 -11.29 23.83 -5.90
C LYS A 87 -12.41 23.11 -6.63
N LYS A 88 -12.22 22.73 -7.89
CA LYS A 88 -13.20 22.00 -8.72
C LYS A 88 -12.94 20.50 -8.77
N LEU A 89 -11.88 20.01 -8.11
CA LEU A 89 -11.49 18.62 -8.17
C LEU A 89 -12.53 17.75 -7.47
N LYS A 90 -13.07 16.77 -8.20
CA LYS A 90 -14.06 15.79 -7.76
C LYS A 90 -13.45 14.41 -7.55
N GLU A 91 -12.44 14.06 -8.34
CA GLU A 91 -11.77 12.76 -8.27
C GLU A 91 -10.26 12.97 -8.19
N LEU A 92 -9.65 12.46 -7.13
CA LEU A 92 -8.20 12.43 -6.93
C LEU A 92 -7.76 10.99 -6.70
N CYS A 93 -6.93 10.48 -7.61
CA CYS A 93 -6.34 9.15 -7.51
C CYS A 93 -4.81 9.29 -7.52
N LEU A 94 -4.19 8.97 -6.39
CA LEU A 94 -2.74 8.89 -6.18
C LEU A 94 -2.40 7.43 -5.82
N GLU A 95 -2.70 6.53 -6.76
CA GLU A 95 -2.56 5.08 -6.58
C GLU A 95 -1.07 4.72 -6.55
N GLY A 96 -0.66 4.15 -5.43
CA GLY A 96 0.63 3.55 -5.25
C GLY A 96 0.82 2.27 -6.06
N VAL A 97 2.06 1.80 -6.19
CA VAL A 97 2.33 0.43 -6.61
C VAL A 97 3.42 -0.06 -5.68
N GLU A 98 3.21 -1.23 -5.06
CA GLU A 98 3.91 -1.88 -3.91
C GLU A 98 5.42 -1.65 -3.71
N ILE A 99 6.16 -1.11 -4.68
CA ILE A 99 7.61 -0.96 -4.64
C ILE A 99 8.13 0.49 -4.75
N TYR A 100 7.29 1.49 -5.05
CA TYR A 100 7.81 2.85 -5.35
C TYR A 100 7.03 4.05 -4.83
N HIS A 101 5.79 3.93 -4.34
CA HIS A 101 5.09 5.08 -3.76
C HIS A 101 5.17 5.07 -2.24
N LYS A 102 5.60 6.20 -1.68
CA LYS A 102 5.88 6.33 -0.25
C LYS A 102 5.22 7.57 0.34
N ILE A 103 4.02 7.93 -0.11
CA ILE A 103 3.29 9.02 0.54
C ILE A 103 3.08 8.58 1.99
N GLU A 104 3.72 9.26 2.93
CA GLU A 104 3.62 8.93 4.36
C GLU A 104 2.54 9.76 5.06
N ILE A 105 2.22 10.94 4.50
CA ILE A 105 1.37 11.95 5.14
C ILE A 105 0.36 12.50 4.13
N ILE A 106 -0.91 12.55 4.53
CA ILE A 106 -1.92 13.39 3.89
C ILE A 106 -1.91 14.74 4.61
N PRO A 107 -1.56 15.86 3.94
CA PRO A 107 -1.59 17.18 4.55
C PRO A 107 -3.01 17.59 4.97
N SER A 108 -3.15 18.36 6.05
CA SER A 108 -4.46 18.90 6.49
C SER A 108 -5.13 19.77 5.42
N SER A 109 -4.33 20.36 4.52
CA SER A 109 -4.81 21.04 3.33
C SER A 109 -5.68 20.18 2.41
N ILE A 110 -5.74 18.85 2.56
CA ILE A 110 -6.73 18.01 1.85
C ILE A 110 -8.17 18.53 2.03
N GLY A 111 -8.50 19.11 3.19
CA GLY A 111 -9.82 19.68 3.49
C GLY A 111 -10.21 20.87 2.59
N ASN A 112 -9.25 21.43 1.85
CA ASN A 112 -9.47 22.51 0.90
C ASN A 112 -10.16 22.07 -0.40
N LEU A 113 -10.21 20.76 -0.69
CA LEU A 113 -10.84 20.18 -1.88
C LEU A 113 -12.34 19.97 -1.66
N SER A 114 -13.08 21.06 -1.44
CA SER A 114 -14.49 21.02 -1.02
C SER A 114 -15.46 20.31 -1.99
N GLU A 115 -15.05 20.13 -3.24
CA GLU A 115 -15.83 19.43 -4.28
C GLU A 115 -15.47 17.94 -4.43
N LEU A 116 -14.52 17.43 -3.63
CA LEU A 116 -14.02 16.07 -3.77
C LEU A 116 -15.08 15.03 -3.41
N GLU A 117 -15.33 14.10 -4.34
CA GLU A 117 -16.28 13.00 -4.21
C GLU A 117 -15.58 11.64 -4.09
N ILE A 118 -14.43 11.49 -4.76
CA ILE A 118 -13.64 10.26 -4.77
C ILE A 118 -12.19 10.60 -4.42
N LEU A 119 -11.70 9.95 -3.37
CA LEU A 119 -10.29 9.97 -3.01
C LEU A 119 -9.75 8.54 -3.00
N ASP A 120 -8.73 8.31 -3.81
CA ASP A 120 -7.95 7.08 -3.81
C ASP A 120 -6.48 7.42 -3.55
N ILE A 121 -5.95 6.98 -2.41
CA ILE A 121 -4.52 7.04 -2.08
C ILE A 121 -4.08 5.65 -1.59
N SER A 122 -4.57 4.59 -2.25
CA SER A 122 -4.19 3.21 -1.95
C SER A 122 -2.71 2.93 -2.25
N GLU A 123 -2.17 1.86 -1.67
CA GLU A 123 -0.82 1.33 -1.95
C GLU A 123 0.33 2.31 -1.62
N ASN A 124 0.16 3.11 -0.56
CA ASN A 124 1.16 4.07 -0.07
C ASN A 124 1.68 3.67 1.33
N GLU A 125 2.39 4.57 2.00
CA GLU A 125 2.94 4.35 3.35
C GLU A 125 2.26 5.24 4.41
N ILE A 126 0.99 5.61 4.20
CA ILE A 126 0.28 6.56 5.08
C ILE A 126 0.10 5.95 6.46
N LYS A 127 0.52 6.68 7.50
CA LYS A 127 0.42 6.24 8.91
C LYS A 127 -0.75 6.88 9.65
N GLU A 128 -1.05 8.14 9.33
CA GLU A 128 -2.03 8.95 10.04
C GLU A 128 -3.02 9.61 9.07
N LEU A 129 -4.26 9.78 9.51
CA LEU A 129 -5.32 10.46 8.75
C LEU A 129 -5.63 11.81 9.41
N PRO A 130 -5.51 12.94 8.70
CA PRO A 130 -5.85 14.26 9.24
C PRO A 130 -7.37 14.38 9.45
N ASN A 131 -7.80 15.15 10.46
CA ASN A 131 -9.23 15.36 10.71
C ASN A 131 -9.92 16.06 9.53
N GLU A 132 -9.18 16.92 8.83
CA GLU A 132 -9.64 17.69 7.68
C GLU A 132 -10.04 16.80 6.49
N LEU A 133 -9.51 15.57 6.40
CA LEU A 133 -9.95 14.59 5.40
C LEU A 133 -11.45 14.29 5.55
N PHE A 134 -11.92 14.18 6.79
CA PHE A 134 -13.31 13.81 7.07
C PHE A 134 -14.27 15.01 7.06
N GLN A 135 -13.73 16.23 6.90
CA GLN A 135 -14.52 17.45 6.70
C GLN A 135 -15.00 17.62 5.25
N LEU A 136 -14.53 16.78 4.32
CA LEU A 136 -14.94 16.78 2.92
C LEU A 136 -16.40 16.32 2.76
N LYS A 137 -17.32 17.28 2.78
CA LYS A 137 -18.78 17.01 2.83
C LYS A 137 -19.38 16.36 1.59
N LYS A 138 -18.62 16.26 0.50
CA LYS A 138 -19.05 15.60 -0.74
C LYS A 138 -18.39 14.23 -0.96
N LEU A 139 -17.48 13.83 -0.07
CA LEU A 139 -16.72 12.60 -0.23
C LEU A 139 -17.64 11.38 -0.08
N LYS A 140 -17.75 10.60 -1.16
CA LYS A 140 -18.56 9.38 -1.24
C LYS A 140 -17.72 8.12 -1.23
N ARG A 141 -16.50 8.17 -1.79
CA ARG A 141 -15.61 7.02 -1.86
C ARG A 141 -14.23 7.38 -1.34
N LEU A 142 -13.77 6.64 -0.35
CA LEU A 142 -12.44 6.74 0.22
C LEU A 142 -11.73 5.39 0.13
N ASN A 143 -10.67 5.33 -0.68
CA ASN A 143 -9.82 4.16 -0.82
C ASN A 143 -8.43 4.44 -0.22
N LEU A 144 -8.10 3.69 0.83
CA LEU A 144 -6.88 3.79 1.61
C LEU A 144 -6.25 2.40 1.85
N ASN A 145 -6.58 1.41 1.00
CA ASN A 145 -6.04 0.07 1.19
C ASN A 145 -4.53 0.02 0.96
N TYR A 146 -3.86 -0.96 1.57
CA TYR A 146 -2.41 -1.15 1.50
C TYR A 146 -1.66 0.13 1.91
N ASN A 147 -1.92 0.59 3.12
CA ASN A 147 -1.20 1.68 3.78
C ASN A 147 -0.67 1.19 5.14
N GLN A 148 -0.15 2.09 5.98
CA GLN A 148 0.37 1.77 7.31
C GLN A 148 -0.52 2.33 8.44
N ILE A 149 -1.80 2.60 8.18
CA ILE A 149 -2.70 3.29 9.11
C ILE A 149 -2.91 2.44 10.36
N GLU A 150 -2.69 3.04 11.53
CA GLU A 150 -2.92 2.37 12.83
C GLU A 150 -4.23 2.81 13.51
N VAL A 151 -4.63 4.07 13.30
CA VAL A 151 -5.75 4.71 14.00
C VAL A 151 -6.63 5.46 13.01
N ILE A 152 -7.94 5.24 13.11
CA ILE A 152 -8.96 6.05 12.45
C ILE A 152 -9.40 7.14 13.43
N PRO A 153 -9.32 8.43 13.08
CA PRO A 153 -9.71 9.49 14.01
C PRO A 153 -11.23 9.55 14.20
N PRO A 154 -11.73 9.97 15.38
CA PRO A 154 -13.16 10.14 15.65
C PRO A 154 -13.88 11.11 14.70
N SER A 155 -13.15 11.98 14.02
CA SER A 155 -13.67 12.88 12.99
C SER A 155 -14.29 12.13 11.80
N ILE A 156 -14.05 10.82 11.64
CA ILE A 156 -14.66 10.02 10.58
C ILE A 156 -16.19 10.16 10.49
N LYS A 157 -16.89 10.33 11.63
CA LYS A 157 -18.35 10.56 11.64
C LYS A 157 -18.80 11.78 10.84
N GLU A 158 -17.89 12.72 10.56
CA GLU A 158 -18.19 13.95 9.83
C GLU A 158 -18.34 13.73 8.32
N SER A 159 -17.89 12.58 7.80
CA SER A 159 -18.04 12.17 6.39
C SER A 159 -19.41 11.57 6.14
N THR A 160 -20.45 12.38 6.31
CA THR A 160 -21.86 11.93 6.28
C THR A 160 -22.31 11.38 4.93
N GLU A 161 -21.66 11.75 3.83
CA GLU A 161 -21.97 11.28 2.48
C GLU A 161 -21.15 10.04 2.07
N LEU A 162 -20.31 9.48 2.96
CA LEU A 162 -19.43 8.38 2.62
C LEU A 162 -20.23 7.08 2.41
N GLU A 163 -20.12 6.51 1.21
CA GLU A 163 -20.78 5.27 0.78
C GLU A 163 -19.80 4.09 0.68
N TYR A 164 -18.54 4.36 0.38
CA TYR A 164 -17.48 3.35 0.20
C TYR A 164 -16.25 3.73 1.04
N LEU A 165 -15.83 2.80 1.89
CA LEU A 165 -14.60 2.91 2.67
C LEU A 165 -13.79 1.63 2.55
N ASN A 166 -12.59 1.73 2.00
CA ASN A 166 -11.64 0.62 1.95
C ASN A 166 -10.38 0.95 2.74
N LEU A 167 -10.17 0.18 3.80
CA LEU A 167 -9.04 0.28 4.73
C LEU A 167 -8.28 -1.06 4.80
N SER A 168 -8.48 -1.95 3.82
CA SER A 168 -7.85 -3.28 3.84
C SER A 168 -6.33 -3.19 3.75
N GLY A 169 -5.58 -4.12 4.35
CA GLY A 169 -4.12 -4.10 4.27
C GLY A 169 -3.49 -2.93 5.03
N ASN A 170 -3.98 -2.64 6.24
CA ASN A 170 -3.43 -1.61 7.12
C ASN A 170 -3.00 -2.23 8.47
N ASN A 171 -2.66 -1.40 9.46
CA ASN A 171 -2.25 -1.82 10.79
C ASN A 171 -3.30 -1.53 11.88
N ILE A 172 -4.57 -1.39 11.50
CA ILE A 172 -5.66 -0.93 12.38
C ILE A 172 -5.94 -1.98 13.44
N LYS A 173 -5.91 -1.58 14.72
CA LYS A 173 -6.17 -2.47 15.87
C LYS A 173 -7.60 -2.35 16.40
N THR A 174 -8.15 -1.14 16.39
CA THR A 174 -9.48 -0.83 16.90
C THR A 174 -10.22 0.10 15.96
N LEU A 175 -11.55 -0.06 15.91
CA LEU A 175 -12.43 0.84 15.16
C LEU A 175 -13.08 1.81 16.15
N PRO A 176 -13.08 3.13 15.89
CA PRO A 176 -13.76 4.10 16.75
C PRO A 176 -15.28 3.93 16.64
N ASP A 177 -16.01 4.21 17.73
CA ASP A 177 -17.47 4.14 17.74
C ASP A 177 -18.10 5.11 16.71
N GLU A 178 -17.39 6.19 16.39
CA GLU A 178 -17.75 7.16 15.37
C GLU A 178 -17.84 6.58 13.95
N LEU A 179 -17.11 5.50 13.64
CA LEU A 179 -17.22 4.83 12.35
C LEU A 179 -18.64 4.28 12.13
N TYR A 180 -19.27 3.77 13.19
CA TYR A 180 -20.63 3.21 13.12
C TYR A 180 -21.73 4.28 12.97
N GLN A 181 -21.37 5.56 12.95
CA GLN A 181 -22.29 6.68 12.71
C GLN A 181 -22.45 7.01 11.22
N LEU A 182 -21.68 6.37 10.34
CA LEU A 182 -21.74 6.55 8.89
C LEU A 182 -22.98 5.87 8.27
N LYS A 183 -24.14 6.53 8.39
CA LYS A 183 -25.44 5.96 7.99
C LYS A 183 -25.60 5.66 6.50
N ASN A 184 -24.80 6.31 5.65
CA ASN A 184 -24.84 6.10 4.20
C ASN A 184 -23.81 5.06 3.72
N LEU A 185 -23.02 4.47 4.62
CA LEU A 185 -21.96 3.53 4.25
C LEU A 185 -22.55 2.21 3.74
N LYS A 186 -22.22 1.88 2.50
CA LYS A 186 -22.67 0.66 1.79
C LYS A 186 -21.59 -0.39 1.72
N GLU A 187 -20.33 0.02 1.52
CA GLU A 187 -19.22 -0.91 1.40
C GLU A 187 -18.11 -0.56 2.40
N LEU A 188 -17.78 -1.51 3.27
CA LEU A 188 -16.73 -1.40 4.28
C LEU A 188 -15.75 -2.56 4.15
N TYR A 189 -14.53 -2.26 3.72
CA TYR A 189 -13.48 -3.26 3.57
C TYR A 189 -12.40 -3.05 4.63
N LEU A 190 -12.21 -4.04 5.49
CA LEU A 190 -11.32 -3.99 6.67
C LEU A 190 -10.37 -5.18 6.72
N SER A 191 -10.26 -5.94 5.64
CA SER A 191 -9.48 -7.18 5.63
C SER A 191 -7.99 -6.93 5.77
N SER A 192 -7.21 -7.91 6.22
CA SER A 192 -5.76 -7.79 6.40
C SER A 192 -5.40 -6.60 7.30
N ASN A 193 -5.95 -6.56 8.51
CA ASN A 193 -5.66 -5.58 9.55
C ASN A 193 -5.30 -6.31 10.85
N LYS A 194 -5.31 -5.60 11.99
CA LYS A 194 -5.01 -6.15 13.32
C LYS A 194 -6.20 -6.02 14.27
N ILE A 195 -7.42 -6.00 13.72
CA ILE A 195 -8.64 -5.75 14.49
C ILE A 195 -8.91 -6.97 15.39
N GLU A 196 -9.12 -6.74 16.67
CA GLU A 196 -9.38 -7.81 17.65
C GLU A 196 -10.88 -8.01 17.93
N GLU A 197 -11.68 -6.96 17.78
CA GLU A 197 -13.12 -6.97 18.08
C GLU A 197 -13.92 -6.09 17.12
N ILE A 198 -15.17 -6.48 16.88
CA ILE A 198 -16.17 -5.66 16.19
C ILE A 198 -17.26 -5.30 17.20
N SER A 199 -17.51 -4.01 17.37
CA SER A 199 -18.52 -3.52 18.29
C SER A 199 -19.93 -3.94 17.83
N PRO A 200 -20.86 -4.27 18.74
CA PRO A 200 -22.26 -4.49 18.38
C PRO A 200 -22.90 -3.30 17.65
N SER A 201 -22.32 -2.11 17.79
CA SER A 201 -22.66 -0.91 17.02
C SER A 201 -22.55 -1.09 15.50
N ILE A 202 -21.94 -2.16 14.98
CA ILE A 202 -21.93 -2.47 13.55
C ILE A 202 -23.34 -2.47 12.93
N ALA A 203 -24.37 -2.86 13.70
CA ALA A 203 -25.78 -2.81 13.29
C ALA A 203 -26.30 -1.40 12.97
N ASN A 204 -25.59 -0.35 13.40
CA ASN A 204 -25.93 1.03 13.08
C ASN A 204 -25.66 1.40 11.61
N LEU A 205 -24.85 0.62 10.90
CA LEU A 205 -24.56 0.77 9.47
C LEU A 205 -25.69 0.15 8.64
N THR A 206 -26.90 0.69 8.76
CA THR A 206 -28.13 0.11 8.20
C THR A 206 -28.14 -0.02 6.67
N GLU A 207 -27.30 0.77 5.99
CA GLU A 207 -27.12 0.73 4.53
C GLU A 207 -26.02 -0.25 4.08
N LEU A 208 -25.36 -0.95 5.00
CA LEU A 208 -24.19 -1.77 4.67
C LEU A 208 -24.59 -2.99 3.84
N GLU A 209 -24.06 -3.04 2.63
CA GLU A 209 -24.23 -4.10 1.63
C GLU A 209 -23.03 -5.05 1.61
N LYS A 210 -21.81 -4.55 1.83
CA LYS A 210 -20.58 -5.36 1.77
C LYS A 210 -19.68 -5.10 2.97
N LEU A 211 -19.22 -6.18 3.58
CA LEU A 211 -18.29 -6.17 4.70
C LEU A 211 -17.23 -7.26 4.53
N THR A 212 -15.95 -6.87 4.55
CA THR A 212 -14.84 -7.83 4.53
C THR A 212 -13.96 -7.68 5.78
N LEU A 213 -13.69 -8.80 6.46
CA LEU A 213 -12.99 -8.84 7.76
C LEU A 213 -11.88 -9.89 7.82
N TYR A 214 -11.62 -10.64 6.75
CA TYR A 214 -10.62 -11.72 6.77
C TYR A 214 -9.21 -11.17 7.04
N GLY A 215 -8.31 -11.99 7.59
CA GLY A 215 -6.96 -11.53 7.95
C GLY A 215 -6.95 -10.48 9.07
N ASN A 216 -7.79 -10.66 10.08
CA ASN A 216 -7.79 -9.90 11.34
C ASN A 216 -7.68 -10.86 12.52
N TYR A 217 -7.60 -10.33 13.75
CA TYR A 217 -7.54 -11.11 14.98
C TYR A 217 -8.91 -11.24 15.68
N ILE A 218 -10.01 -11.14 14.92
CA ILE A 218 -11.39 -11.18 15.43
C ILE A 218 -11.72 -12.61 15.87
N LYS A 219 -12.05 -12.79 17.15
CA LYS A 219 -12.41 -14.11 17.71
C LYS A 219 -13.87 -14.47 17.47
N GLU A 220 -14.75 -13.49 17.62
CA GLU A 220 -16.19 -13.65 17.44
C GLU A 220 -16.79 -12.38 16.83
N LEU A 221 -17.86 -12.56 16.05
CA LEU A 221 -18.65 -11.46 15.53
C LEU A 221 -19.84 -11.22 16.47
N PRO A 222 -20.24 -9.96 16.73
CA PRO A 222 -21.40 -9.69 17.56
C PRO A 222 -22.69 -10.18 16.88
N ASP A 223 -23.65 -10.67 17.66
CA ASP A 223 -24.94 -11.15 17.15
C ASP A 223 -25.69 -10.10 16.32
N SER A 224 -25.47 -8.82 16.63
CA SER A 224 -26.07 -7.66 15.95
C SER A 224 -25.65 -7.55 14.48
N ILE A 225 -24.61 -8.25 14.03
CA ILE A 225 -24.27 -8.34 12.60
C ILE A 225 -25.44 -8.94 11.79
N ASN A 226 -26.29 -9.76 12.42
CA ASN A 226 -27.47 -10.35 11.78
C ASN A 226 -28.60 -9.33 11.55
N ASP A 227 -28.54 -8.16 12.18
CA ASP A 227 -29.52 -7.07 12.02
C ASP A 227 -29.26 -6.26 10.72
N LEU A 228 -28.13 -6.49 10.05
CA LEU A 228 -27.79 -5.86 8.78
C LEU A 228 -28.55 -6.52 7.63
N GLU A 229 -29.78 -6.06 7.39
CA GLU A 229 -30.69 -6.64 6.39
C GLU A 229 -30.17 -6.58 4.95
N LYS A 230 -29.36 -5.56 4.63
CA LYS A 230 -28.80 -5.32 3.29
C LYS A 230 -27.48 -6.04 3.03
N LEU A 231 -26.85 -6.55 4.09
CA LEU A 231 -25.54 -7.16 3.97
C LEU A 231 -25.63 -8.39 3.07
N GLU A 232 -24.87 -8.37 1.98
CA GLU A 232 -24.62 -9.52 1.13
C GLU A 232 -24.00 -10.59 2.01
N LYS A 233 -24.83 -11.55 2.43
CA LYS A 233 -24.36 -12.70 3.21
C LYS A 233 -23.30 -13.39 2.36
N PRO A 234 -22.04 -13.50 2.82
CA PRO A 234 -20.99 -14.06 2.00
C PRO A 234 -21.41 -15.47 1.57
N VAL A 235 -21.21 -15.76 0.28
CA VAL A 235 -21.44 -17.07 -0.34
C VAL A 235 -20.54 -18.16 0.27
N ASN A 236 -19.64 -17.82 1.21
CA ASN A 236 -18.70 -18.77 1.75
C ASN A 236 -18.47 -18.62 3.26
N TYR A 237 -18.54 -19.76 3.94
CA TYR A 237 -18.18 -20.06 5.33
C TYR A 237 -16.70 -19.76 5.68
N GLN A 238 -15.97 -18.97 4.88
CA GLN A 238 -14.50 -18.87 4.92
C GLN A 238 -13.94 -18.28 6.22
N ASN A 239 -14.65 -17.37 6.88
CA ASN A 239 -14.15 -16.80 8.13
C ASN A 239 -14.07 -17.84 9.26
N LYS A 240 -14.97 -18.82 9.32
CA LYS A 240 -14.93 -19.83 10.37
C LYS A 240 -13.76 -20.79 10.18
N TRP A 241 -13.54 -21.25 8.95
CA TRP A 241 -12.50 -22.25 8.66
C TRP A 241 -11.09 -21.66 8.70
N GLU A 242 -10.89 -20.43 8.23
CA GLU A 242 -9.57 -19.78 8.32
C GLU A 242 -9.21 -19.41 9.77
N ILE A 243 -10.17 -18.90 10.55
CA ILE A 243 -9.97 -18.66 11.99
C ILE A 243 -9.72 -19.97 12.73
N GLU A 244 -10.46 -21.04 12.42
CA GLU A 244 -10.25 -22.36 13.03
C GLU A 244 -8.90 -22.98 12.63
N GLU A 245 -8.44 -22.77 11.40
CA GLU A 245 -7.16 -23.31 10.91
C GLU A 245 -5.95 -22.55 11.46
N GLU A 246 -6.03 -21.22 11.54
CA GLU A 246 -4.98 -20.38 12.16
C GLU A 246 -4.88 -20.66 13.67
N ASN A 247 -6.02 -20.83 14.35
CA ASN A 247 -6.04 -21.30 15.75
C ASN A 247 -5.45 -22.71 15.89
N ARG A 248 -5.73 -23.63 14.95
CA ARG A 248 -5.14 -24.99 14.93
C ARG A 248 -3.61 -24.93 14.81
N GLN A 249 -3.09 -24.11 13.90
CA GLN A 249 -1.64 -23.97 13.68
C GLN A 249 -0.94 -23.33 14.90
N ASN A 250 -1.56 -22.34 15.53
CA ASN A 250 -1.05 -21.71 16.74
C ASN A 250 -1.02 -22.68 17.95
N GLU A 251 -2.04 -23.54 18.08
CA GLU A 251 -2.06 -24.61 19.10
C GLU A 251 -0.98 -25.67 18.83
N GLU A 252 -0.77 -26.04 17.56
CA GLU A 252 0.29 -26.98 17.17
C GLU A 252 1.70 -26.43 17.47
N GLU A 253 1.98 -25.16 17.19
CA GLU A 253 3.28 -24.52 17.50
C GLU A 253 3.55 -24.41 19.01
N GLN A 254 2.52 -24.16 19.81
CA GLN A 254 2.62 -24.13 21.27
C GLN A 254 2.76 -25.54 21.90
N SER A 255 2.28 -26.59 21.22
CA SER A 255 2.41 -27.98 21.66
C SER A 255 3.84 -28.57 21.51
N ILE A 256 4.73 -27.92 20.74
CA ILE A 256 6.09 -28.42 20.50
C ILE A 256 6.95 -28.20 21.75
N SER A 257 7.11 -29.25 22.56
CA SER A 257 7.85 -29.19 23.82
C SER A 257 9.28 -28.63 23.66
N PRO A 258 9.80 -27.88 24.65
CA PRO A 258 11.17 -27.36 24.63
C PRO A 258 12.25 -28.42 24.41
N LYS A 259 11.99 -29.67 24.86
CA LYS A 259 12.90 -30.81 24.64
C LYS A 259 13.01 -31.22 23.17
N LYS A 260 11.94 -31.06 22.39
CA LYS A 260 11.95 -31.36 20.94
C LYS A 260 12.71 -30.28 20.18
N ARG A 261 12.51 -28.99 20.51
CA ARG A 261 13.29 -27.86 19.95
C ARG A 261 14.79 -28.00 20.24
N LEU A 262 15.15 -28.34 21.48
CA LEU A 262 16.55 -28.55 21.85
C LEU A 262 17.18 -29.74 21.09
N ARG A 263 16.42 -30.83 20.90
CA ARG A 263 16.89 -32.00 20.13
C ARG A 263 17.14 -31.66 18.66
N GLU A 264 16.22 -30.95 18.01
CA GLU A 264 16.36 -30.56 16.61
C GLU A 264 17.48 -29.54 16.40
N PHE A 265 17.66 -28.61 17.34
CA PHE A 265 18.79 -27.67 17.35
C PHE A 265 20.14 -28.38 17.50
N ILE A 266 20.24 -29.36 18.40
CA ILE A 266 21.47 -30.17 18.57
C ILE A 266 21.78 -30.98 17.30
N ILE A 267 20.75 -31.56 16.66
CA ILE A 267 20.91 -32.28 15.39
C ILE A 267 21.41 -31.33 14.30
N GLY A 268 20.83 -30.13 14.18
CA GLY A 268 21.27 -29.10 13.22
C GLY A 268 22.73 -28.69 13.43
N MET A 269 23.14 -28.44 14.68
CA MET A 269 24.53 -28.14 15.02
C MET A 269 25.49 -29.28 14.65
N ALA A 270 25.11 -30.53 14.93
CA ALA A 270 25.94 -31.69 14.61
C ALA A 270 26.16 -31.85 13.09
N VAL A 271 25.14 -31.57 12.28
CA VAL A 271 25.24 -31.58 10.80
C VAL A 271 26.19 -30.49 10.31
N VAL A 272 26.10 -29.27 10.84
CA VAL A 272 27.00 -28.16 10.46
C VAL A 272 28.45 -28.47 10.82
N ILE A 273 28.70 -29.02 12.01
CA ILE A 273 30.05 -29.44 12.44
C ILE A 273 30.60 -30.54 11.52
N PHE A 274 29.78 -31.51 11.15
CA PHE A 274 30.18 -32.58 10.22
C PHE A 274 30.64 -32.01 8.87
N PHE A 275 29.88 -31.09 8.28
CA PHE A 275 30.27 -30.44 7.02
C PHE A 275 31.54 -29.59 7.14
N LEU A 276 31.74 -28.89 8.25
CA LEU A 276 32.97 -28.13 8.53
C LEU A 276 34.20 -29.05 8.61
N VAL A 277 34.09 -30.20 9.27
CA VAL A 277 35.18 -31.18 9.37
C VAL A 277 35.53 -31.78 8.01
N VAL A 278 34.51 -32.13 7.21
CA VAL A 278 34.70 -32.62 5.83
C VAL A 278 35.38 -31.56 4.97
N PHE A 279 34.95 -30.30 5.06
CA PHE A 279 35.54 -29.19 4.31
C PHE A 279 37.00 -28.94 4.69
N LEU A 280 37.34 -28.96 5.99
CA LEU A 280 38.72 -28.85 6.46
C LEU A 280 39.59 -30.02 5.99
N ALA A 281 39.07 -31.24 5.98
CA ALA A 281 39.78 -32.42 5.47
C ALA A 281 40.07 -32.31 3.95
N LEU A 282 39.13 -31.76 3.18
CA LEU A 282 39.32 -31.48 1.75
C LEU A 282 40.38 -30.39 1.51
N ILE A 283 40.44 -29.36 2.37
CA ILE A 283 41.49 -28.34 2.31
C ILE A 283 42.87 -28.96 2.61
N VAL A 284 42.98 -29.76 3.67
CA VAL A 284 44.26 -30.40 4.06
C VAL A 284 44.77 -31.34 2.96
N THR A 285 43.87 -32.15 2.37
CA THR A 285 44.23 -33.04 1.26
C THR A 285 44.58 -32.28 -0.01
N GLY A 286 43.89 -31.17 -0.30
CA GLY A 286 44.22 -30.25 -1.39
C GLY A 286 45.60 -29.62 -1.25
N ILE A 287 45.94 -29.11 -0.05
CA ILE A 287 47.26 -28.53 0.25
C ILE A 287 48.36 -29.58 0.09
N PHE A 288 48.16 -30.80 0.60
CA PHE A 288 49.12 -31.90 0.42
C PHE A 288 49.35 -32.24 -1.05
N SER A 289 48.30 -32.22 -1.87
CA SER A 289 48.39 -32.51 -3.30
C SER A 289 49.14 -31.42 -4.07
N VAL A 290 48.96 -30.15 -3.68
CA VAL A 290 49.72 -29.00 -4.24
C VAL A 290 51.19 -29.05 -3.84
N CYS A 291 51.51 -29.32 -2.56
CA CYS A 291 52.90 -29.48 -2.11
C CYS A 291 53.64 -30.63 -2.83
N LYS A 292 52.93 -31.73 -3.13
CA LYS A 292 53.50 -32.86 -3.88
C LYS A 292 53.81 -32.53 -5.33
N GLN A 293 53.03 -31.65 -5.98
CA GLN A 293 53.33 -31.20 -7.34
C GLN A 293 54.50 -30.21 -7.41
N ILE A 294 54.68 -29.37 -6.39
CA ILE A 294 55.80 -28.41 -6.31
C ILE A 294 57.14 -29.15 -6.13
N SER A 295 57.17 -30.25 -5.35
CA SER A 295 58.38 -31.05 -5.13
C SER A 295 58.89 -31.81 -6.37
N VAL A 296 58.08 -31.95 -7.43
CA VAL A 296 58.45 -32.72 -8.65
C VAL A 296 59.02 -31.80 -9.74
N LYS A 297 59.01 -30.47 -9.55
CA LYS A 297 59.43 -29.47 -10.55
C LYS A 297 60.78 -28.79 -10.25
N GLU A 298 61.71 -29.44 -9.55
CA GLU A 298 63.11 -28.97 -9.52
C GLU A 298 63.92 -29.57 -10.70
N PRO A 299 64.64 -28.76 -11.49
CA PRO A 299 65.34 -29.21 -12.70
C PRO A 299 66.65 -29.94 -12.37
N ARG A 300 66.88 -31.09 -13.02
CA ARG A 300 68.19 -31.78 -13.04
C ARG A 300 69.20 -30.97 -13.86
N GLU A 301 70.28 -30.52 -13.22
CA GLU A 301 71.47 -30.02 -13.92
C GLU A 301 72.19 -31.13 -14.72
N PRO A 302 72.88 -30.78 -15.82
CA PRO A 302 73.58 -31.75 -16.66
C PRO A 302 74.95 -32.10 -16.07
N ARG A 303 75.25 -33.40 -15.92
CA ARG A 303 76.65 -33.84 -15.71
C ARG A 303 77.37 -33.90 -17.05
N LYS A 304 78.45 -33.11 -17.15
CA LYS A 304 79.59 -33.36 -18.05
C LYS A 304 80.41 -34.54 -17.54
#